data_AF-A0A970D1V3-F1
#
_entry.id   AF-A0A970D1V3-F1
#
_cell.length_a   1.000
_cell.length_b   1.000
_cell.length_c   1.000
_cell.angle_alpha   90.00
_cell.angle_beta   90.00
_cell.angle_gamma   90.00
#
_symmetry.space_group_name_H-M   'P 1'
#
loop_
_entity.id
_entity.type
_entity.pdbx_description
1 polymer ?
#
loop_
_entity_poly.entity_id
_entity_poly.type
_entity_poly.pdbx_seq_one_letter_code
_entity_poly.pdbx_strand_id
1 'polypeptide(L)' 'TMKLNRENDFHVNEKRVLRLMRILHLKSVCRRKKNGNYVKSTPEVTAENLLSSRM' A
#
# COMPACT_ATOMS: atom_id res chain seq x y z
N THR A 1 -0.37 6.13 -10.99
CA THR A 1 0.01 7.48 -10.51
C THR A 1 1.46 7.80 -10.84
N MET A 2 2.46 6.95 -10.50
CA MET A 2 3.87 7.22 -10.86
C MET A 2 4.15 7.44 -12.35
N LYS A 3 3.45 6.72 -13.25
CA LYS A 3 3.58 6.91 -14.71
C LYS A 3 3.11 8.31 -15.15
N LEU A 4 1.94 8.73 -14.69
CA LEU A 4 1.37 10.05 -14.97
C LEU A 4 2.29 11.18 -14.49
N ASN A 5 2.84 11.05 -13.27
CA ASN A 5 3.74 12.08 -12.70
C ASN A 5 5.11 12.10 -13.41
N ARG A 6 5.65 10.95 -13.85
CA ARG A 6 6.90 10.88 -14.62
C ARG A 6 6.78 11.45 -16.03
N GLU A 7 5.62 11.29 -16.66
CA GLU A 7 5.39 11.72 -18.05
C GLU A 7 4.92 13.17 -18.17
N ASN A 8 4.29 13.74 -17.12
CA ASN A 8 3.64 15.04 -17.20
C ASN A 8 4.15 16.07 -16.17
N ASP A 9 5.27 15.78 -15.49
CA ASP A 9 5.87 16.61 -14.43
C ASP A 9 4.86 17.12 -13.38
N PHE A 10 3.83 16.32 -13.14
CA PHE A 10 2.68 16.70 -12.35
C PHE A 10 2.87 16.19 -10.92
N HIS A 11 3.09 17.09 -9.98
CA HIS A 11 3.22 16.77 -8.55
C HIS A 11 1.84 16.59 -7.90
N VAL A 12 1.03 15.66 -8.43
CA VAL A 12 -0.30 15.39 -7.87
C VAL A 12 -0.16 14.67 -6.53
N ASN A 13 -0.78 15.24 -5.49
CA ASN A 13 -0.88 14.59 -4.19
C ASN A 13 -1.66 13.27 -4.32
N GLU A 14 -0.97 12.17 -4.02
CA GLU A 14 -1.52 10.82 -4.09
C GLU A 14 -2.82 10.64 -3.28
N LYS A 15 -2.96 11.32 -2.14
CA LYS A 15 -4.14 11.23 -1.27
C LYS A 15 -5.37 11.83 -1.95
N ARG A 16 -5.20 12.92 -2.73
CA ARG A 16 -6.31 13.55 -3.46
C ARG A 16 -6.82 12.65 -4.59
N VAL A 17 -5.91 12.03 -5.34
CA VAL A 17 -6.27 11.07 -6.39
C VAL A 17 -7.04 9.89 -5.81
N LEU A 18 -6.56 9.34 -4.69
CA LEU A 18 -7.23 8.21 -4.04
C LEU A 18 -8.64 8.58 -3.53
N ARG A 19 -8.81 9.80 -2.98
CA ARG A 19 -10.14 10.31 -2.57
C ARG A 19 -11.09 10.43 -3.75
N LEU A 20 -10.63 11.02 -4.86
CA LEU A 20 -11.44 11.15 -6.07
C LEU A 20 -11.83 9.79 -6.66
N MET A 21 -10.88 8.84 -6.72
CA MET A 21 -11.17 7.48 -7.15
C MET A 21 -12.27 6.81 -6.32
N ARG A 22 -12.26 7.01 -4.99
CA ARG A 22 -13.30 6.47 -4.10
C ARG A 22 -14.67 7.09 -4.37
N ILE A 23 -14.74 8.41 -4.53
CA ILE A 23 -16.00 9.14 -4.82
C ILE A 23 -16.58 8.69 -6.17
N LEU A 24 -15.72 8.51 -7.17
CA LEU A 24 -16.12 8.12 -8.52
C LEU A 24 -16.26 6.60 -8.71
N HIS A 25 -16.09 5.82 -7.65
CA HIS A 25 -16.10 4.35 -7.68
C HIS A 25 -15.11 3.73 -8.69
N LEU A 26 -14.01 4.42 -8.98
CA LEU A 26 -12.98 3.99 -9.93
C LEU A 26 -11.95 3.08 -9.27
N LYS A 27 -11.53 2.03 -9.98
CA LYS A 27 -10.48 1.11 -9.55
C LYS A 27 -9.22 1.29 -10.41
N SER A 28 -8.05 1.23 -9.78
CA SER A 28 -6.77 1.21 -10.51
C SER A 28 -6.57 -0.14 -11.19
N VAL A 29 -6.68 -0.20 -12.51
CA VAL A 29 -6.47 -1.41 -13.32
C VAL A 29 -5.01 -1.89 -13.27
N CYS A 30 -4.06 -0.98 -13.09
CA CYS A 30 -2.63 -1.29 -12.97
C CYS A 30 -2.20 -1.65 -11.55
N ARG A 31 -3.03 -2.33 -10.75
CA ARG A 31 -2.59 -2.86 -9.46
C ARG A 31 -1.54 -3.93 -9.72
N ARG A 32 -0.26 -3.63 -9.40
CA ARG A 32 0.79 -4.65 -9.35
C ARG A 32 0.31 -5.75 -8.41
N LYS A 33 0.06 -6.95 -8.94
CA LYS A 33 -0.17 -8.14 -8.11
C LYS A 33 1.09 -8.24 -7.24
N LYS A 34 0.96 -8.15 -5.90
CA LYS A 34 2.09 -8.50 -5.02
C LYS A 34 2.49 -9.91 -5.46
N ASN A 35 3.73 -10.07 -5.93
CA ASN A 35 4.22 -11.30 -6.55
C ASN A 35 3.73 -12.51 -5.74
N GLY A 36 3.15 -13.50 -6.42
CA GLY A 36 2.42 -14.63 -5.83
C GLY A 36 3.26 -15.59 -4.97
N ASN A 37 4.45 -15.18 -4.54
CA ASN A 37 5.40 -15.97 -3.78
C ASN A 37 5.45 -15.56 -2.30
N TYR A 38 4.52 -14.73 -1.82
CA TYR A 38 4.40 -14.52 -0.38
C TYR A 38 3.73 -15.75 0.25
N VAL A 39 4.54 -16.74 0.58
CA VAL A 39 4.15 -17.83 1.46
C VAL A 39 4.07 -17.24 2.87
N LYS A 40 2.87 -17.19 3.44
CA LYS A 40 2.70 -16.85 4.86
C LYS A 40 3.40 -17.94 5.66
N SER A 41 4.57 -17.66 6.22
CA SER A 41 5.17 -18.53 7.21
C SER A 41 4.40 -18.39 8.52
N THR A 42 4.09 -19.51 9.16
CA THR A 42 3.79 -19.53 10.59
C THR A 42 5.13 -19.39 11.31
N PRO A 43 5.40 -18.29 12.04
CA PRO A 43 6.62 -18.21 12.83
C PRO A 43 6.56 -19.28 13.93
N GLU A 44 7.49 -20.23 13.91
CA GLU A 44 7.60 -21.28 14.95
C GLU A 44 7.91 -20.68 16.33
N VAL A 45 8.57 -19.53 16.35
CA VAL A 45 8.80 -18.73 17.55
C VAL A 45 8.19 -17.36 17.31
N THR A 46 6.95 -17.18 17.75
CA THR A 46 6.48 -15.81 18.03
C THR A 46 7.23 -15.39 19.29
N ALA A 47 8.27 -14.57 19.16
CA ALA A 47 8.79 -13.86 20.32
C ALA A 47 7.63 -12.98 20.81
N GLU A 48 6.97 -13.41 21.89
CA GLU A 48 5.93 -12.59 22.50
C GLU A 48 6.53 -11.21 22.76
N ASN A 49 5.82 -10.18 22.32
CA ASN A 49 6.29 -8.82 22.46
C ASN A 49 6.27 -8.45 23.94
N LEU A 50 7.40 -8.66 24.63
CA LEU A 50 7.60 -8.28 26.03
C LEU A 50 7.75 -6.76 26.22
N LEU A 51 7.57 -5.94 25.17
CA LEU A 51 7.45 -4.50 25.32
C LEU A 51 6.04 -4.13 25.82
N SER A 52 5.71 -4.63 27.00
CA SER A 52 4.83 -3.89 27.89
C SER A 52 5.68 -2.76 28.45
N SER A 53 5.56 -1.57 27.85
CA SER A 53 6.18 -0.36 28.37
C SER A 53 5.75 -0.20 29.82
N ARG A 54 6.73 -0.32 30.72
CA ARG A 54 6.59 -0.08 32.14
C ARG A 54 6.18 1.37 32.35
N MET A 55 4.91 1.61 32.66
CA MET A 55 4.44 2.76 33.44
C MET A 55 3.05 2.49 34.00
#